data_AF-A0AA36J2V1-F1
#
_entry.id   AF-A0AA36J2V1-F1
#
_cell.length_a   1.000
_cell.length_b   1.000
_cell.length_c   1.000
_cell.angle_alpha   90.00
_cell.angle_beta   90.00
_cell.angle_gamma   90.00
#
_symmetry.space_group_name_H-M   'P 1'
#
loop_
_entity.id
_entity.type
_entity.pdbx_description
1 polymer ?
#
loop_
_entity_poly.entity_id
_entity_poly.type
_entity_poly.pdbx_seq_one_letter_code
_entity_poly.pdbx_strand_id
1 'polypeptide(L)'
;MGKRFRRRGSDWPWYLYYILWVYLLLGFGLVISLVSTVRDVMLASGWLQPELVTDYVRKRMHLENDTLSFEEWQEEDDLSEYSYLRRVSLVCPFFMVATYLVCAYHTIQHMKKLNWTTSKRGDPLTEHTFDNHDRALRIIALPLFYGVMSFQGVMRMWGISINSSGDSHHFSQFTLRKRFLMDSYDACFWLADMYESYALFVFGLIVLEYLRQRLNTRIYVAHDAIKTNTIPRASDSFSELTDSVKVLLSQTKGLTILGIKLFCATCAGQAFYGVVVNCAAYYHIMESVFGTGCHTEEPGMLQTEKVKNMVHYLFYGAGSWTDPGECSGDAGTKGSFLNKNFIHQVDCTSSFLSVSA
;
A
#
# COMPACT_ATOMS: atom_id res chain seq x y z
N MET A 1 23.46 12.07 4.86
CA MET A 1 22.90 13.12 5.74
C MET A 1 22.83 12.53 7.15
N GLY A 2 23.82 12.80 7.98
CA GLY A 2 23.94 12.22 9.32
C GLY A 2 24.92 13.00 10.18
N LYS A 3 24.84 14.34 10.17
CA LYS A 3 25.61 15.15 11.11
C LYS A 3 25.01 14.92 12.49
N ARG A 4 25.68 14.14 13.35
CA ARG A 4 25.35 14.05 14.79
C ARG A 4 25.27 15.47 15.33
N PHE A 5 24.07 15.96 15.59
CA PHE A 5 23.86 17.22 16.29
C PHE A 5 24.19 16.98 17.76
N ARG A 6 25.48 16.93 18.06
CA ARG A 6 26.01 16.78 19.42
C ARG A 6 25.92 18.13 20.14
N ARG A 7 24.72 18.68 20.27
CA ARG A 7 24.46 19.89 21.06
C ARG A 7 23.59 19.50 22.25
N ARG A 8 24.19 19.56 23.44
CA ARG A 8 23.57 19.45 24.78
C ARG A 8 23.13 18.06 25.26
N GLY A 9 24.10 17.16 25.45
CA GLY A 9 24.04 16.11 26.49
C GLY A 9 22.94 15.04 26.39
N SER A 10 22.14 15.04 25.33
CA SER A 10 21.08 14.05 25.10
C SER A 10 21.30 13.43 23.72
N ASP A 11 21.97 12.29 23.69
CA ASP A 11 22.34 11.57 22.46
C ASP A 11 21.15 10.76 21.91
N TRP A 12 19.99 11.39 21.73
CA TRP A 12 18.86 10.72 21.07
C TRP A 12 19.14 10.60 19.56
N PRO A 13 19.11 9.39 19.00
CA PRO A 13 19.24 9.21 17.56
C PRO A 13 18.09 9.89 16.80
N TRP A 14 18.42 10.66 15.76
CA TRP A 14 17.44 11.42 14.96
C TRP A 14 16.32 10.56 14.36
N TYR A 15 16.62 9.31 14.00
CA TYR A 15 15.61 8.39 13.47
C TYR A 15 14.52 8.02 14.48
N LEU A 16 14.83 8.08 15.79
CA LEU A 16 13.82 7.88 16.82
C LEU A 16 12.76 8.97 16.79
N TYR A 17 13.16 10.19 16.47
CA TYR A 17 12.23 11.29 16.29
C TYR A 17 11.30 11.00 15.10
N TYR A 18 11.85 10.68 13.93
CA TYR A 18 11.06 10.40 12.74
C TYR A 18 10.07 9.24 12.95
N ILE A 19 10.52 8.09 13.46
CA ILE A 19 9.64 6.94 13.62
C ILE A 19 8.59 7.17 14.70
N LEU A 20 8.95 7.85 15.79
CA LEU A 20 7.98 8.24 16.81
C LEU A 20 6.87 9.10 16.20
N TRP A 21 7.23 10.09 15.37
CA TRP A 21 6.23 10.90 14.66
C TRP A 21 5.33 10.07 13.75
N VAL A 22 5.88 9.10 13.02
CA VAL A 22 5.08 8.18 12.20
C VAL A 22 4.06 7.43 13.05
N TYR A 23 4.48 6.84 14.18
CA TYR A 23 3.57 6.13 15.09
C TYR A 23 2.54 7.05 15.74
N LEU A 24 2.93 8.28 16.09
CA LEU A 24 2.01 9.26 16.69
C LEU A 24 0.97 9.73 15.67
N LEU A 25 1.37 10.04 14.44
CA LEU A 25 0.46 10.47 13.38
C LEU A 25 -0.51 9.35 12.99
N LEU A 26 0.00 8.12 12.82
CA LEU A 26 -0.84 6.97 12.50
C LEU A 26 -1.75 6.60 13.67
N GLY A 27 -1.25 6.66 14.91
CA GLY A 27 -2.05 6.42 16.12
C GLY A 27 -3.15 7.47 16.28
N PHE A 28 -2.84 8.74 16.03
CA PHE A 28 -3.81 9.82 16.07
C PHE A 28 -4.88 9.69 14.97
N GLY A 29 -4.46 9.47 13.72
CA GLY A 29 -5.37 9.24 12.60
C GLY A 29 -6.25 8.01 12.84
N LEU A 30 -5.69 6.98 13.48
CA LEU A 30 -6.45 5.82 13.89
C LEU A 30 -7.52 6.17 14.93
N VAL A 31 -7.16 6.88 16.00
CA VAL A 31 -8.13 7.27 17.03
C VAL A 31 -9.27 8.08 16.41
N ILE A 32 -8.96 9.02 15.51
CA ILE A 32 -9.98 9.77 14.77
C ILE A 32 -10.89 8.82 13.98
N SER A 33 -10.30 7.86 13.25
CA SER A 33 -11.05 6.91 12.42
C SER A 33 -11.97 6.03 13.27
N LEU A 34 -11.51 5.56 14.43
CA LEU A 34 -12.32 4.79 15.37
C LEU A 34 -13.46 5.62 15.96
N VAL A 35 -13.18 6.85 16.40
CA VAL A 35 -14.19 7.75 16.96
C VAL A 35 -15.26 8.08 15.91
N SER A 36 -14.85 8.42 14.69
CA SER A 36 -15.77 8.69 13.58
C SER A 36 -16.58 7.45 13.23
N THR A 37 -15.97 6.26 13.14
CA THR A 37 -16.70 5.00 12.91
C THR A 37 -17.77 4.77 13.97
N VAL A 38 -17.41 4.88 15.26
CA VAL A 38 -18.36 4.61 16.34
C VAL A 38 -19.51 5.62 16.30
N ARG A 39 -19.20 6.91 16.14
CA ARG A 39 -20.21 7.97 16.16
C ARG A 39 -21.09 7.97 14.92
N ASP A 40 -20.48 7.94 13.74
CA ASP A 40 -21.14 8.24 12.47
C ASP A 40 -21.75 6.98 11.83
N VAL A 41 -21.18 5.80 12.11
CA VAL A 41 -21.67 4.52 11.58
C VAL A 41 -22.36 3.70 12.66
N MET A 42 -21.66 3.34 13.73
CA MET A 42 -22.16 2.33 14.68
C MET A 42 -23.34 2.83 15.51
N LEU A 43 -23.26 4.02 16.10
CA LEU A 43 -24.37 4.56 16.88
C LEU A 43 -25.58 4.91 15.99
N ALA A 44 -25.35 5.42 14.78
CA ALA A 44 -26.43 5.76 13.85
C ALA A 44 -27.22 4.54 13.36
N SER A 45 -26.53 3.42 13.12
CA SER A 45 -27.11 2.18 12.58
C SER A 45 -27.50 1.14 13.64
N GLY A 46 -27.32 1.45 14.93
CA GLY A 46 -27.50 0.47 16.00
C GLY A 46 -26.53 -0.72 15.88
N TRP A 47 -25.26 -0.46 15.59
CA TRP A 47 -24.20 -1.45 15.35
C TRP A 47 -24.52 -2.36 14.16
N LEU A 48 -24.97 -1.75 13.06
CA LEU A 48 -25.35 -2.40 11.80
C LEU A 48 -26.46 -3.46 11.95
N GLN A 49 -27.37 -3.32 12.91
CA GLN A 49 -28.54 -4.22 13.02
C GLN A 49 -29.45 -4.06 11.79
N PRO A 50 -29.94 -5.14 11.14
CA PRO A 50 -30.60 -5.03 9.83
C PRO A 50 -31.79 -4.08 9.86
N GLU A 51 -32.71 -4.29 10.81
CA GLU A 51 -33.95 -3.52 10.95
C GLU A 51 -33.64 -2.02 11.17
N LEU A 52 -32.68 -1.72 12.05
CA LEU A 52 -32.28 -0.34 12.35
C LEU A 52 -31.56 0.32 11.18
N VAL A 53 -30.76 -0.43 10.41
CA VAL A 53 -30.11 0.06 9.18
C VAL A 53 -31.17 0.39 8.14
N THR A 54 -32.09 -0.52 7.85
CA THR A 54 -33.17 -0.30 6.86
C THR A 54 -34.02 0.91 7.24
N ASP A 55 -34.40 1.05 8.49
CA ASP A 55 -35.17 2.20 8.97
C ASP A 55 -34.36 3.51 8.91
N TYR A 56 -33.08 3.46 9.25
CA TYR A 56 -32.18 4.60 9.13
C TYR A 56 -32.03 5.06 7.68
N VAL A 57 -31.74 4.16 6.75
CA VAL A 57 -31.56 4.47 5.33
C VAL A 57 -32.86 4.99 4.72
N ARG A 58 -34.00 4.32 4.98
CA ARG A 58 -35.32 4.77 4.52
C ARG A 58 -35.62 6.20 4.98
N LYS A 59 -35.40 6.49 6.27
CA LYS A 59 -35.61 7.83 6.83
C LYS A 59 -34.70 8.86 6.17
N ARG A 60 -33.43 8.52 5.94
CA ARG A 60 -32.45 9.41 5.33
C ARG A 60 -32.79 9.72 3.87
N MET A 61 -33.08 8.70 3.07
CA MET A 61 -33.48 8.88 1.66
C MET A 61 -34.76 9.71 1.53
N HIS A 62 -35.73 9.54 2.43
CA HIS A 62 -36.90 10.42 2.48
C HIS A 62 -36.54 11.89 2.77
N LEU A 63 -35.61 12.15 3.68
CA LEU A 63 -35.16 13.51 3.99
C LEU A 63 -34.41 14.16 2.82
N GLU A 64 -33.73 13.36 2.01
CA GLU A 64 -32.95 13.80 0.85
C GLU A 64 -33.77 13.80 -0.46
N ASN A 65 -35.07 13.45 -0.40
CA ASN A 65 -35.96 13.26 -1.56
C ASN A 65 -35.46 12.22 -2.57
N ASP A 66 -34.72 11.21 -2.12
CA ASP A 66 -34.13 10.13 -2.93
C ASP A 66 -34.86 8.79 -2.72
N THR A 67 -36.20 8.81 -2.77
CA THR A 67 -37.01 7.63 -2.45
C THR A 67 -36.96 6.54 -3.52
N LEU A 68 -36.60 6.90 -4.76
CA LEU A 68 -36.55 5.97 -5.89
C LEU A 68 -35.34 5.02 -5.79
N SER A 69 -34.21 5.48 -5.24
CA SER A 69 -33.02 4.65 -5.05
C SER A 69 -33.08 3.74 -3.82
N PHE A 70 -34.18 3.73 -3.06
CA PHE A 70 -34.32 2.83 -1.92
C PHE A 70 -34.39 1.36 -2.34
N GLU A 71 -35.10 1.05 -3.44
CA GLU A 71 -35.18 -0.31 -3.98
C GLU A 71 -33.80 -0.78 -4.49
N GLU A 72 -33.08 0.09 -5.20
CA GLU A 72 -31.71 -0.16 -5.68
C GLU A 72 -30.74 -0.45 -4.50
N TRP A 73 -30.76 0.39 -3.46
CA TRP A 73 -29.96 0.15 -2.26
C TRP A 73 -30.33 -1.16 -1.57
N GLN A 74 -31.62 -1.48 -1.49
CA GLN A 74 -32.08 -2.70 -0.83
C GLN A 74 -31.65 -3.96 -1.58
N GLU A 75 -31.61 -3.92 -2.91
CA GLU A 75 -31.14 -5.03 -3.75
C GLU A 75 -29.61 -5.21 -3.67
N GLU A 76 -28.86 -4.10 -3.70
CA GLU A 76 -27.41 -4.16 -3.87
C GLU A 76 -26.60 -4.16 -2.56
N ASP A 77 -27.08 -3.46 -1.52
CA ASP A 77 -26.27 -3.09 -0.36
C ASP A 77 -26.90 -3.43 1.00
N ASP A 78 -28.08 -4.07 1.03
CA ASP A 78 -28.66 -4.61 2.25
C ASP A 78 -27.85 -5.82 2.78
N LEU A 79 -27.36 -5.68 4.02
CA LEU A 79 -26.58 -6.70 4.71
C LEU A 79 -27.44 -7.64 5.57
N SER A 80 -28.77 -7.58 5.46
CA SER A 80 -29.71 -8.37 6.27
C SER A 80 -29.46 -9.88 6.18
N GLU A 81 -29.16 -10.38 4.98
CA GLU A 81 -28.86 -11.79 4.70
C GLU A 81 -27.43 -12.18 5.12
N TYR A 82 -26.51 -11.23 5.22
CA TYR A 82 -25.07 -11.45 5.40
C TYR A 82 -24.59 -11.27 6.85
N SER A 83 -25.25 -11.93 7.79
CA SER A 83 -24.98 -11.77 9.23
C SER A 83 -23.53 -12.07 9.64
N TYR A 84 -22.87 -13.01 8.97
CA TYR A 84 -21.47 -13.36 9.23
C TYR A 84 -20.51 -12.25 8.79
N LEU A 85 -20.66 -11.77 7.55
CA LEU A 85 -19.83 -10.70 6.99
C LEU A 85 -19.88 -9.45 7.87
N ARG A 86 -21.09 -9.07 8.32
CA ARG A 86 -21.28 -7.99 9.28
C ARG A 86 -20.48 -8.21 10.56
N ARG A 87 -20.64 -9.36 11.22
CA ARG A 87 -19.96 -9.66 12.49
C ARG A 87 -18.44 -9.62 12.33
N VAL A 88 -17.91 -10.21 11.25
CA VAL A 88 -16.47 -10.19 10.96
C VAL A 88 -15.98 -8.76 10.75
N SER A 89 -16.70 -7.94 9.98
CA SER A 89 -16.32 -6.55 9.75
C SER A 89 -16.26 -5.76 11.07
N LEU A 90 -17.20 -5.98 12.01
CA LEU A 90 -17.23 -5.31 13.31
C LEU A 90 -16.00 -5.62 14.18
N VAL A 91 -15.29 -6.73 13.92
CA VAL A 91 -14.05 -7.10 14.62
C VAL A 91 -12.82 -6.42 14.01
N CYS A 92 -12.87 -5.92 12.77
CA CYS A 92 -11.77 -5.23 12.08
C CYS A 92 -11.05 -4.15 12.92
N PRO A 93 -11.74 -3.22 13.64
CA PRO A 93 -11.04 -2.22 14.46
C PRO A 93 -10.17 -2.85 15.55
N PHE A 94 -10.58 -3.99 16.12
CA PHE A 94 -9.78 -4.69 17.13
C PHE A 94 -8.52 -5.28 16.54
N PHE A 95 -8.60 -5.91 15.36
CA PHE A 95 -7.43 -6.46 14.67
C PHE A 95 -6.44 -5.37 14.30
N MET A 96 -6.93 -4.23 13.81
CA MET A 96 -6.04 -3.13 13.46
C MET A 96 -5.37 -2.53 14.73
N VAL A 97 -6.07 -2.40 15.87
CA VAL A 97 -5.44 -1.96 17.14
C VAL A 97 -4.39 -2.97 17.60
N ALA A 98 -4.68 -4.26 17.50
CA ALA A 98 -3.72 -5.32 17.81
C ALA A 98 -2.46 -5.21 16.93
N THR A 99 -2.63 -5.00 15.62
CA THR A 99 -1.52 -4.76 14.68
C THR A 99 -0.69 -3.55 15.08
N TYR A 100 -1.33 -2.43 15.45
CA TYR A 100 -0.64 -1.24 15.95
C TYR A 100 0.25 -1.57 17.17
N LEU A 101 -0.31 -2.27 18.16
CA LEU A 101 0.40 -2.63 19.38
C LEU A 101 1.57 -3.58 19.12
N VAL A 102 1.38 -4.59 18.25
CA VAL A 102 2.43 -5.54 17.86
C VAL A 102 3.57 -4.84 17.13
N CYS A 103 3.27 -3.98 16.15
CA CYS A 103 4.27 -3.18 15.45
C CYS A 103 5.05 -2.28 16.43
N ALA A 104 4.34 -1.54 17.29
CA ALA A 104 4.97 -0.67 18.29
C ALA A 104 5.87 -1.45 19.24
N TYR A 105 5.42 -2.63 19.71
CA TYR A 105 6.21 -3.52 20.56
C TYR A 105 7.49 -3.98 19.88
N HIS A 106 7.42 -4.47 18.64
CA HIS A 106 8.60 -4.91 17.90
C HIS A 106 9.57 -3.77 17.58
N THR A 107 9.06 -2.57 17.28
CA THR A 107 9.89 -1.36 17.13
C THR A 107 10.62 -1.03 18.43
N ILE A 108 9.93 -1.02 19.58
CA ILE A 108 10.54 -0.75 20.90
C ILE A 108 11.59 -1.81 21.24
N GLN A 109 11.30 -3.10 21.02
CA GLN A 109 12.27 -4.18 21.24
C GLN A 109 13.51 -4.04 20.36
N HIS A 110 13.33 -3.72 19.08
CA HIS A 110 14.43 -3.49 18.15
C HIS A 110 15.32 -2.35 18.62
N MET A 111 14.71 -1.23 19.06
CA MET A 111 15.43 -0.08 19.61
C MET A 111 16.20 -0.42 20.89
N LYS A 112 15.57 -1.13 21.83
CA LYS A 112 16.24 -1.57 23.08
C LYS A 112 17.46 -2.43 22.77
N LYS A 113 17.33 -3.36 21.81
CA LYS A 113 18.43 -4.23 21.39
C LYS A 113 19.57 -3.45 20.72
N LEU A 114 19.24 -2.46 19.90
CA LEU A 114 20.21 -1.58 19.26
C LEU A 114 20.99 -0.75 20.29
N ASN A 115 20.29 -0.13 21.25
CA ASN A 115 20.89 0.63 22.34
C ASN A 115 21.80 -0.24 23.22
N TRP A 116 21.32 -1.44 23.59
CA TRP A 116 22.11 -2.40 24.36
C TRP A 116 23.39 -2.83 23.64
N THR A 117 23.29 -3.16 22.35
CA THR A 117 24.45 -3.58 21.54
C THR A 117 25.46 -2.46 21.38
N THR A 118 25.00 -1.22 21.20
CA THR A 118 25.86 -0.03 21.10
C THR A 118 26.58 0.25 22.42
N SER A 119 25.86 0.15 23.54
CA SER A 119 26.43 0.39 24.88
C SER A 119 27.47 -0.66 25.26
N LYS A 120 27.20 -1.95 25.02
CA LYS A 120 28.09 -3.04 25.40
C LYS A 120 29.38 -3.08 24.57
N ARG A 121 29.31 -2.73 23.29
CA ARG A 121 30.46 -2.84 22.38
C ARG A 121 31.51 -1.75 22.61
N GLY A 122 31.15 -0.63 23.25
CA GLY A 122 32.02 0.54 23.44
C GLY A 122 32.36 1.27 22.14
N ASP A 123 32.25 0.59 21.00
CA ASP A 123 32.44 1.16 19.68
C ASP A 123 31.16 1.80 19.15
N PRO A 124 31.24 3.03 18.62
CA PRO A 124 30.15 3.61 17.87
C PRO A 124 29.87 2.68 16.67
N LEU A 125 28.64 2.20 16.57
CA LEU A 125 28.14 1.51 15.38
C LEU A 125 28.55 2.31 14.13
N THR A 126 29.01 1.59 13.11
CA THR A 126 29.35 2.21 11.83
C THR A 126 28.10 2.83 11.22
N GLU A 127 28.26 3.94 10.49
CA GLU A 127 27.15 4.64 9.81
C GLU A 127 26.32 3.67 8.96
N HIS A 128 26.99 2.71 8.32
CA HIS A 128 26.37 1.67 7.52
C HIS A 128 25.43 0.75 8.33
N THR A 129 25.82 0.31 9.52
CA THR A 129 24.96 -0.56 10.34
C THR A 129 23.71 0.19 10.78
N PHE A 130 23.83 1.47 11.12
CA PHE A 130 22.67 2.30 11.47
C PHE A 130 21.67 2.43 10.32
N ASP A 131 22.14 2.65 9.09
CA ASP A 131 21.26 2.78 7.92
C ASP A 131 20.42 1.50 7.69
N ASN A 132 21.02 0.32 7.88
CA ASN A 132 20.29 -0.95 7.79
C ASN A 132 19.22 -1.12 8.88
N HIS A 133 19.48 -0.64 10.11
CA HIS A 133 18.49 -0.65 11.18
C HIS A 133 17.32 0.30 10.90
N ASP A 134 17.59 1.49 10.38
CA ASP A 134 16.54 2.44 9.99
C ASP A 134 15.64 1.89 8.88
N ARG A 135 16.25 1.27 7.87
CA ARG A 135 15.53 0.56 6.80
C ARG A 135 14.66 -0.58 7.35
N ALA A 136 15.17 -1.39 8.28
CA ALA A 136 14.40 -2.45 8.90
C ALA A 136 13.20 -1.92 9.70
N LEU A 137 13.38 -0.80 10.40
CA LEU A 137 12.30 -0.15 11.15
C LEU A 137 11.16 0.33 10.24
N ARG A 138 11.46 0.81 9.02
CA ARG A 138 10.44 1.17 8.02
C ARG A 138 9.62 -0.04 7.57
N ILE A 139 10.26 -1.19 7.40
CA ILE A 139 9.59 -2.45 7.05
C ILE A 139 8.68 -2.91 8.20
N ILE A 140 9.12 -2.79 9.46
CA ILE A 140 8.31 -3.15 10.64
C ILE A 140 7.05 -2.29 10.76
N ALA A 141 7.09 -1.04 10.28
CA ALA A 141 5.94 -0.15 10.28
C ALA A 141 4.94 -0.42 9.13
N LEU A 142 5.29 -1.22 8.13
CA LEU A 142 4.42 -1.46 6.96
C LEU A 142 3.03 -2.02 7.30
N PRO A 143 2.88 -3.05 8.18
CA PRO A 143 1.58 -3.60 8.51
C PRO A 143 0.64 -2.56 9.13
N LEU A 144 1.20 -1.51 9.75
CA LEU A 144 0.43 -0.41 10.29
C LEU A 144 -0.21 0.45 9.21
N PHE A 145 0.54 0.82 8.17
CA PHE A 145 0.01 1.57 7.03
C PHE A 145 -1.08 0.76 6.32
N TYR A 146 -0.80 -0.52 6.06
CA TYR A 146 -1.78 -1.41 5.43
C TYR A 146 -3.04 -1.54 6.29
N GLY A 147 -2.90 -1.83 7.58
CA GLY A 147 -4.03 -1.96 8.50
C GLY A 147 -4.90 -0.71 8.59
N VAL A 148 -4.30 0.48 8.61
CA VAL A 148 -5.05 1.75 8.61
C VAL A 148 -5.79 1.95 7.29
N MET A 149 -5.15 1.70 6.15
CA MET A 149 -5.78 1.85 4.83
C MET A 149 -6.90 0.82 4.60
N SER A 150 -6.68 -0.44 4.97
CA SER A 150 -7.73 -1.48 4.89
C SER A 150 -8.90 -1.14 5.81
N PHE A 151 -8.64 -0.65 7.03
CA PHE A 151 -9.72 -0.23 7.92
C PHE A 151 -10.51 0.96 7.36
N GLN A 152 -9.83 1.95 6.77
CA GLN A 152 -10.48 3.05 6.05
C GLN A 152 -11.35 2.52 4.90
N GLY A 153 -10.89 1.53 4.14
CA GLY A 153 -11.70 0.84 3.13
C GLY A 153 -12.97 0.22 3.71
N VAL A 154 -12.86 -0.51 4.82
CA VAL A 154 -14.02 -1.08 5.54
C VAL A 154 -14.99 0.02 5.98
N MET A 155 -14.50 1.16 6.47
CA MET A 155 -15.34 2.30 6.82
C MET A 155 -16.13 2.84 5.62
N ARG A 156 -15.53 2.87 4.41
CA ARG A 156 -16.23 3.28 3.19
C ARG A 156 -17.35 2.31 2.83
N MET A 157 -17.09 1.00 2.92
CA MET A 157 -18.10 -0.03 2.68
C MET A 157 -19.26 0.08 3.67
N TRP A 158 -18.97 0.27 4.96
CA TRP A 158 -20.03 0.55 5.94
C TRP A 158 -20.82 1.81 5.61
N GLY A 159 -20.15 2.87 5.16
CA GLY A 159 -20.79 4.09 4.68
C GLY A 159 -21.77 3.84 3.54
N ILE A 160 -21.43 2.97 2.57
CA ILE A 160 -22.35 2.56 1.50
C ILE A 160 -23.55 1.81 2.08
N SER A 161 -23.31 0.80 2.94
CA SER A 161 -24.37 -0.02 3.52
C SER A 161 -25.38 0.80 4.35
N ILE A 162 -24.94 1.88 5.02
CA ILE A 162 -25.84 2.77 5.77
C ILE A 162 -26.25 4.03 4.99
N ASN A 163 -25.92 4.09 3.70
CA ASN A 163 -26.12 5.25 2.84
C ASN A 163 -25.65 6.60 3.46
N SER A 164 -24.47 6.59 4.08
CA SER A 164 -23.86 7.75 4.73
C SER A 164 -22.47 8.05 4.17
N SER A 165 -22.29 9.22 3.58
CA SER A 165 -20.99 9.76 3.16
C SER A 165 -20.30 10.61 4.25
N GLY A 166 -20.85 10.66 5.47
CA GLY A 166 -20.45 11.59 6.53
C GLY A 166 -21.23 12.92 6.48
N ASP A 167 -20.59 14.01 6.90
CA ASP A 167 -21.17 15.37 6.96
C ASP A 167 -21.33 16.04 5.57
N SER A 168 -20.89 15.39 4.50
CA SER A 168 -20.94 15.93 3.15
C SER A 168 -22.33 15.75 2.52
N HIS A 169 -23.17 16.78 2.64
CA HIS A 169 -24.47 16.91 1.97
C HIS A 169 -24.40 17.09 0.44
N HIS A 170 -23.21 16.99 -0.15
CA HIS A 170 -22.96 17.28 -1.57
C HIS A 170 -23.49 16.20 -2.52
N PHE A 171 -23.74 15.00 -2.02
CA PHE A 171 -24.18 13.87 -2.83
C PHE A 171 -25.62 13.54 -2.46
N SER A 172 -26.58 14.09 -3.20
CA SER A 172 -28.02 13.90 -2.93
C SER A 172 -28.50 12.50 -3.24
N GLN A 173 -28.00 11.90 -4.33
CA GLN A 173 -28.41 10.57 -4.78
C GLN A 173 -27.53 9.46 -4.19
N PHE A 174 -28.13 8.30 -3.94
CA PHE A 174 -27.46 7.10 -3.48
C PHE A 174 -26.36 6.62 -4.43
N THR A 175 -26.66 6.49 -5.72
CA THR A 175 -25.72 5.98 -6.73
C THR A 175 -24.45 6.83 -6.80
N LEU A 176 -24.58 8.16 -6.66
CA LEU A 176 -23.43 9.07 -6.63
C LEU A 176 -22.59 8.92 -5.35
N ARG A 177 -23.24 8.77 -4.18
CA ARG A 177 -22.56 8.50 -2.91
C ARG A 177 -21.80 7.18 -2.96
N LYS A 178 -22.46 6.13 -3.42
CA LYS A 178 -21.89 4.80 -3.60
C LYS A 178 -20.65 4.86 -4.48
N ARG A 179 -20.74 5.50 -5.65
CA ARG A 179 -19.62 5.67 -6.57
C ARG A 179 -18.44 6.40 -5.92
N PHE A 180 -18.68 7.52 -5.25
CA PHE A 180 -17.63 8.27 -4.57
C PHE A 180 -16.96 7.46 -3.45
N LEU A 181 -17.74 6.71 -2.67
CA LEU A 181 -17.21 5.86 -1.61
C LEU A 181 -16.42 4.66 -2.15
N MET A 182 -16.84 4.08 -3.28
CA MET A 182 -16.08 3.05 -3.99
C MET A 182 -14.76 3.59 -4.54
N ASP A 183 -14.76 4.78 -5.17
CA ASP A 183 -13.54 5.41 -5.65
C ASP A 183 -12.57 5.74 -4.50
N SER A 184 -13.12 6.15 -3.35
CA SER A 184 -12.35 6.37 -2.13
C SER A 184 -11.80 5.07 -1.53
N TYR A 185 -12.55 3.98 -1.63
CA TYR A 185 -12.11 2.65 -1.23
C TYR A 185 -10.91 2.21 -2.07
N ASP A 186 -10.99 2.29 -3.40
CA ASP A 186 -9.89 1.93 -4.30
C ASP A 186 -8.63 2.76 -4.03
N ALA A 187 -8.78 4.06 -3.82
CA ALA A 187 -7.65 4.94 -3.49
C ALA A 187 -6.95 4.55 -2.18
N CYS A 188 -7.66 3.99 -1.19
CA CYS A 188 -7.03 3.47 0.03
C CYS A 188 -6.10 2.29 -0.29
N PHE A 189 -6.52 1.38 -1.18
CA PHE A 189 -5.70 0.25 -1.60
C PHE A 189 -4.53 0.67 -2.49
N TRP A 190 -4.71 1.59 -3.42
CA TRP A 190 -3.59 2.13 -4.20
C TRP A 190 -2.53 2.78 -3.30
N LEU A 191 -2.97 3.48 -2.24
CA LEU A 191 -2.04 4.04 -1.27
C LEU A 191 -1.33 2.97 -0.44
N ALA A 192 -2.04 1.89 -0.07
CA ALA A 192 -1.44 0.73 0.59
C ALA A 192 -0.36 0.07 -0.27
N ASP A 193 -0.65 -0.16 -1.57
CA ASP A 193 0.29 -0.75 -2.54
C ASP A 193 1.53 0.14 -2.76
N MET A 194 1.37 1.47 -2.71
CA MET A 194 2.49 2.40 -2.72
C MET A 194 3.42 2.18 -1.51
N TYR A 195 2.87 2.00 -0.30
CA TYR A 195 3.70 1.71 0.87
C TYR A 195 4.33 0.32 0.80
N GLU A 196 3.62 -0.68 0.27
CA GLU A 196 4.14 -2.03 0.05
C GLU A 196 5.32 -2.02 -0.93
N SER A 197 5.16 -1.38 -2.09
CA SER A 197 6.24 -1.24 -3.09
C SER A 197 7.45 -0.52 -2.50
N TYR A 198 7.24 0.53 -1.71
CA TYR A 198 8.32 1.21 -1.00
C TYR A 198 9.04 0.30 0.00
N ALA A 199 8.31 -0.51 0.76
CA ALA A 199 8.90 -1.47 1.68
C ALA A 199 9.69 -2.56 0.94
N LEU A 200 9.19 -3.05 -0.21
CA LEU A 200 9.91 -3.97 -1.09
C LEU A 200 11.21 -3.36 -1.61
N PHE A 201 11.21 -2.07 -1.97
CA PHE A 201 12.43 -1.35 -2.33
C PHE A 201 13.44 -1.31 -1.20
N VAL A 202 13.01 -0.94 0.00
CA VAL A 202 13.86 -0.90 1.19
C VAL A 202 14.41 -2.29 1.53
N PHE A 203 13.57 -3.33 1.45
CA PHE A 203 13.96 -4.72 1.65
C PHE A 203 14.99 -5.17 0.61
N GLY A 204 14.75 -4.90 -0.67
CA GLY A 204 15.69 -5.21 -1.75
C GLY A 204 17.06 -4.57 -1.53
N LEU A 205 17.11 -3.32 -1.07
CA LEU A 205 18.36 -2.66 -0.71
C LEU A 205 19.10 -3.36 0.44
N ILE A 206 18.39 -3.79 1.49
CA ILE A 206 19.00 -4.54 2.61
C ILE A 206 19.56 -5.87 2.10
N VAL A 207 18.79 -6.63 1.33
CA VAL A 207 19.19 -7.94 0.81
C VAL A 207 20.41 -7.84 -0.11
N LEU A 208 20.41 -6.89 -1.04
CA LEU A 208 21.53 -6.68 -1.96
C LEU A 208 22.81 -6.27 -1.23
N GLU A 209 22.69 -5.47 -0.18
CA GLU A 209 23.83 -5.09 0.65
C GLU A 209 24.36 -6.28 1.47
N TYR A 210 23.45 -7.06 2.07
CA TYR A 210 23.83 -8.28 2.78
C TYR A 210 24.52 -9.30 1.87
N LEU A 211 24.01 -9.49 0.64
CA LEU A 211 24.63 -10.36 -0.37
C LEU A 211 26.02 -9.87 -0.75
N ARG A 212 26.19 -8.56 -0.97
CA ARG A 212 27.50 -7.95 -1.26
C ARG A 212 28.49 -8.21 -0.12
N GLN A 213 28.08 -8.02 1.13
CA GLN A 213 28.92 -8.27 2.30
C GLN A 213 29.33 -9.74 2.40
N ARG A 214 28.37 -10.66 2.31
CA ARG A 214 28.64 -12.11 2.36
C ARG A 214 29.57 -12.57 1.25
N LEU A 215 29.37 -12.05 0.03
CA LEU A 215 30.23 -12.34 -1.11
C LEU A 215 31.65 -11.83 -0.87
N ASN A 216 31.81 -10.57 -0.44
CA ASN A 216 33.13 -9.99 -0.14
C ASN A 216 33.87 -10.76 0.96
N THR A 217 33.17 -11.21 2.01
CA THR A 217 33.78 -12.06 3.05
C THR A 217 34.25 -13.39 2.48
N ARG A 218 33.45 -14.06 1.64
CA ARG A 218 33.85 -15.33 1.00
C ARG A 218 35.04 -15.16 0.05
N ILE A 219 35.04 -14.08 -0.73
CA ILE A 219 36.16 -13.73 -1.61
C ILE A 219 37.43 -13.50 -0.77
N TYR A 220 37.34 -12.74 0.32
CA TYR A 220 38.48 -12.46 1.19
C TYR A 220 39.06 -13.73 1.81
N VAL A 221 38.22 -14.61 2.37
CA VAL A 221 38.65 -15.88 2.96
C VAL A 221 39.29 -16.80 1.91
N ALA A 222 38.70 -16.88 0.71
CA ALA A 222 39.25 -17.68 -0.38
C ALA A 222 40.60 -17.13 -0.87
N HIS A 223 40.73 -15.81 -0.98
CA HIS A 223 41.99 -15.15 -1.35
C HIS A 223 43.08 -15.38 -0.28
N ASP A 224 42.73 -15.33 1.00
CA ASP A 224 43.65 -15.63 2.10
C ASP A 224 44.11 -17.10 2.06
N ALA A 225 43.17 -18.03 1.87
CA ALA A 225 43.48 -19.47 1.75
C ALA A 225 44.39 -19.81 0.55
N ILE A 226 44.23 -19.11 -0.59
CA ILE A 226 45.11 -19.27 -1.75
C ILE A 226 46.50 -18.71 -1.45
N LYS A 227 46.57 -17.54 -0.80
CA LYS A 227 47.83 -16.89 -0.43
C LYS A 227 48.64 -17.75 0.55
N THR A 228 47.98 -18.41 1.50
CA THR A 228 48.64 -19.31 2.47
C THR A 228 49.13 -20.62 1.85
N ASN A 229 48.50 -21.11 0.78
CA ASN A 229 48.82 -22.43 0.19
C ASN A 229 49.88 -22.41 -0.92
N THR A 230 50.57 -21.29 -1.20
CA THR A 230 51.78 -21.22 -2.06
C THR A 230 51.67 -21.82 -3.48
N ILE A 231 50.47 -21.90 -4.08
CA ILE A 231 50.32 -22.29 -5.50
C ILE A 231 50.11 -21.01 -6.33
N PRO A 232 51.18 -20.39 -6.87
CA PRO A 232 51.09 -19.11 -7.60
C PRO A 232 50.27 -19.19 -8.89
N ARG A 233 50.05 -20.40 -9.46
CA ARG A 233 49.25 -20.56 -10.68
C ARG A 233 47.73 -20.52 -10.42
N ALA A 234 47.29 -20.74 -9.19
CA ALA A 234 45.87 -20.75 -8.83
C ALA A 234 45.32 -19.36 -8.47
N SER A 235 46.19 -18.39 -8.14
CA SER A 235 45.77 -17.04 -7.76
C SER A 235 45.18 -16.26 -8.93
N ASP A 236 45.78 -16.37 -10.12
CA ASP A 236 45.39 -15.56 -11.27
C ASP A 236 44.00 -15.95 -11.78
N SER A 237 43.76 -17.26 -11.94
CA SER A 237 42.45 -17.79 -12.34
C SER A 237 41.35 -17.47 -11.31
N PHE A 238 41.67 -17.51 -10.01
CA PHE A 238 40.71 -17.17 -8.97
C PHE A 238 40.37 -15.67 -8.95
N SER A 239 41.35 -14.81 -9.24
CA SER A 239 41.12 -13.37 -9.34
C SER A 239 40.18 -13.01 -10.50
N GLU A 240 40.35 -13.65 -11.65
CA GLU A 240 39.50 -13.45 -12.84
C GLU A 240 38.05 -13.90 -12.60
N LEU A 241 37.86 -15.06 -11.95
CA LEU A 241 36.54 -15.54 -11.56
C LEU A 241 35.87 -14.57 -10.56
N THR A 242 36.63 -14.10 -9.58
CA THR A 242 36.16 -13.15 -8.57
C THR A 242 35.66 -11.86 -9.20
N ASP A 243 36.41 -11.32 -10.15
CA ASP A 243 36.04 -10.07 -10.83
C ASP A 243 34.84 -10.27 -11.76
N SER A 244 34.74 -11.41 -12.43
CA SER A 244 33.56 -11.80 -13.21
C SER A 244 32.29 -11.86 -12.35
N VAL A 245 32.38 -12.47 -11.15
CA VAL A 245 31.25 -12.54 -10.22
C VAL A 245 30.87 -11.15 -9.69
N LYS A 246 31.84 -10.27 -9.40
CA LYS A 246 31.56 -8.89 -8.98
C LYS A 246 30.84 -8.10 -10.09
N VAL A 247 31.26 -8.24 -11.34
CA VAL A 247 30.63 -7.57 -12.49
C VAL A 247 29.20 -8.07 -12.65
N LEU A 248 28.97 -9.39 -12.65
CA LEU A 248 27.64 -9.98 -12.74
C LEU A 248 26.74 -9.49 -11.61
N LEU A 249 27.21 -9.53 -10.35
CA LEU A 249 26.44 -9.05 -9.20
C LEU A 249 26.10 -7.56 -9.33
N SER A 250 27.03 -6.74 -9.81
CA SER A 250 26.80 -5.31 -10.01
C SER A 250 25.74 -5.06 -11.08
N GLN A 251 25.76 -5.82 -12.17
CA GLN A 251 24.76 -5.74 -13.24
C GLN A 251 23.39 -6.21 -12.77
N THR A 252 23.31 -7.36 -12.10
CA THR A 252 22.05 -7.87 -11.52
C THR A 252 21.48 -6.88 -10.51
N LYS A 253 22.31 -6.32 -9.62
CA LYS A 253 21.90 -5.28 -8.66
C LYS A 253 21.31 -4.06 -9.38
N GLY A 254 21.97 -3.58 -10.44
CA GLY A 254 21.51 -2.44 -11.21
C GLY A 254 20.14 -2.68 -11.83
N LEU A 255 19.97 -3.82 -12.51
CA LEU A 255 18.73 -4.19 -13.19
C LEU A 255 17.58 -4.41 -12.20
N THR A 256 17.81 -5.15 -11.11
CA THR A 256 16.78 -5.40 -10.08
C THR A 256 16.34 -4.12 -9.40
N ILE A 257 17.28 -3.24 -9.01
CA ILE A 257 16.93 -1.95 -8.39
C ILE A 257 16.20 -1.04 -9.37
N LEU A 258 16.55 -1.06 -10.66
CA LEU A 258 15.84 -0.29 -11.67
C LEU A 258 14.39 -0.76 -11.79
N GLY A 259 14.16 -2.08 -11.88
CA GLY A 259 12.81 -2.66 -11.92
C GLY A 259 11.98 -2.29 -10.69
N ILE A 260 12.54 -2.41 -9.49
CA ILE A 260 11.83 -2.05 -8.25
C ILE A 260 11.54 -0.53 -8.19
N LYS A 261 12.47 0.32 -8.63
CA LYS A 261 12.24 1.77 -8.69
C LYS A 261 11.11 2.14 -9.64
N LEU A 262 11.06 1.50 -10.80
CA LEU A 262 9.97 1.70 -11.77
C LEU A 262 8.63 1.28 -11.16
N PHE A 263 8.58 0.11 -10.52
CA PHE A 263 7.39 -0.37 -9.80
C PHE A 263 6.94 0.58 -8.69
N CYS A 264 7.86 1.09 -7.86
CA CYS A 264 7.51 2.09 -6.85
C CYS A 264 6.96 3.38 -7.46
N ALA A 265 7.54 3.83 -8.59
CA ALA A 265 7.10 5.04 -9.28
C ALA A 265 5.69 4.87 -9.87
N THR A 266 5.36 3.68 -10.38
CA THR A 266 4.01 3.42 -10.91
C THR A 266 2.97 3.34 -9.81
N CYS A 267 3.23 2.62 -8.71
CA CYS A 267 2.33 2.59 -7.55
C CYS A 267 2.14 3.99 -6.94
N ALA A 268 3.22 4.77 -6.83
CA ALA A 268 3.13 6.16 -6.35
C ALA A 268 2.32 7.05 -7.29
N GLY A 269 2.45 6.86 -8.61
CA GLY A 269 1.65 7.56 -9.61
C GLY A 269 0.16 7.25 -9.51
N GLN A 270 -0.21 5.97 -9.33
CA GLN A 270 -1.60 5.53 -9.12
C GLN A 270 -2.18 6.10 -7.83
N ALA A 271 -1.47 5.95 -6.71
CA ALA A 271 -1.91 6.46 -5.42
C ALA A 271 -2.09 7.99 -5.46
N PHE A 272 -1.14 8.71 -6.06
CA PHE A 272 -1.22 10.16 -6.22
C PHE A 272 -2.41 10.56 -7.08
N TYR A 273 -2.63 9.89 -8.22
CA TYR A 273 -3.78 10.13 -9.09
C TYR A 273 -5.10 9.94 -8.32
N GLY A 274 -5.28 8.79 -7.64
CA GLY A 274 -6.51 8.50 -6.91
C GLY A 274 -6.79 9.50 -5.80
N VAL A 275 -5.78 9.85 -5.00
CA VAL A 275 -5.93 10.84 -3.93
C VAL A 275 -6.27 12.22 -4.50
N VAL A 276 -5.57 12.67 -5.55
CA VAL A 276 -5.81 14.00 -6.14
C VAL A 276 -7.20 14.08 -6.76
N VAL A 277 -7.61 13.08 -7.55
CA VAL A 277 -8.92 13.06 -8.19
C VAL A 277 -10.03 13.01 -7.13
N ASN A 278 -9.92 12.14 -6.13
CA ASN A 278 -10.93 12.04 -5.07
C ASN A 278 -10.99 13.30 -4.19
N CYS A 279 -9.86 13.91 -3.86
CA CYS A 279 -9.84 15.17 -3.12
C CYS A 279 -10.44 16.32 -3.94
N ALA A 280 -10.06 16.46 -5.21
CA ALA A 280 -10.61 17.51 -6.08
C ALA A 280 -12.12 17.34 -6.26
N ALA A 281 -12.59 16.10 -6.41
CA ALA A 281 -14.00 15.75 -6.47
C ALA A 281 -14.76 16.11 -5.19
N TYR A 282 -14.19 15.79 -4.03
CA TYR A 282 -14.79 16.10 -2.72
C TYR A 282 -14.95 17.61 -2.47
N TYR A 283 -13.98 18.41 -2.92
CA TYR A 283 -13.99 19.87 -2.75
C TYR A 283 -14.58 20.64 -3.95
N HIS A 284 -15.19 19.95 -4.93
CA HIS A 284 -15.75 20.54 -6.16
C HIS A 284 -14.75 21.41 -6.94
N ILE A 285 -13.47 21.03 -6.94
CA ILE A 285 -12.44 21.73 -7.69
C ILE A 285 -12.56 21.33 -9.16
N MET A 286 -12.93 22.27 -10.04
CA MET A 286 -13.08 22.06 -11.49
C MET A 286 -14.00 20.87 -11.84
N GLU A 287 -15.30 21.02 -11.57
CA GLU A 287 -16.32 19.98 -11.77
C GLU A 287 -16.32 19.32 -13.15
N SER A 288 -16.03 20.07 -14.22
CA SER A 288 -15.93 19.49 -15.58
C SER A 288 -14.81 18.44 -15.73
N VAL A 289 -13.77 18.52 -14.91
CA VAL A 289 -12.60 17.64 -14.95
C VAL A 289 -12.65 16.57 -13.87
N PHE A 290 -12.99 16.95 -12.63
CA PHE A 290 -12.93 16.08 -11.45
C PHE A 290 -14.30 15.75 -10.84
N GLY A 291 -15.40 16.29 -11.37
CA GLY A 291 -16.72 16.11 -10.80
C GLY A 291 -17.18 14.65 -10.82
N THR A 292 -17.93 14.27 -9.80
CA THR A 292 -18.55 12.94 -9.68
C THR A 292 -19.86 12.81 -10.45
N GLY A 293 -20.34 13.89 -11.07
CA GLY A 293 -21.67 13.98 -11.67
C GLY A 293 -22.76 14.45 -10.71
N CYS A 294 -22.42 15.14 -9.62
CA CYS A 294 -23.42 15.70 -8.69
C CYS A 294 -24.26 16.83 -9.30
N HIS A 295 -23.66 17.63 -10.18
CA HIS A 295 -24.32 18.75 -10.85
C HIS A 295 -24.54 18.52 -12.34
N THR A 296 -23.86 17.55 -12.93
CA THR A 296 -23.92 17.17 -14.34
C THR A 296 -24.25 15.68 -14.42
N GLU A 297 -25.14 15.27 -15.32
CA GLU A 297 -25.44 13.83 -15.51
C GLU A 297 -24.18 13.03 -15.89
N GLU A 298 -23.19 13.69 -16.51
CA GLU A 298 -21.92 13.09 -16.89
C GLU A 298 -20.85 13.30 -15.80
N PRO A 299 -20.06 12.25 -15.46
CA PRO A 299 -18.90 12.40 -14.60
C PRO A 299 -17.83 13.24 -15.30
N GLY A 300 -17.02 13.96 -14.52
CA GLY A 300 -15.89 14.73 -15.03
C GLY A 300 -14.92 13.86 -15.82
N MET A 301 -14.19 14.47 -16.75
CA MET A 301 -13.32 13.75 -17.71
C MET A 301 -12.41 12.70 -17.04
N LEU A 302 -11.80 13.02 -15.91
CA LEU A 302 -10.88 12.12 -15.20
C LEU A 302 -11.58 11.05 -14.36
N GLN A 303 -12.87 11.21 -14.09
CA GLN A 303 -13.68 10.22 -13.37
C GLN A 303 -14.30 9.17 -14.29
N THR A 304 -14.20 9.34 -15.61
CA THR A 304 -14.71 8.37 -16.57
C THR A 304 -13.99 7.02 -16.43
N GLU A 305 -14.74 5.91 -16.51
CA GLU A 305 -14.19 4.54 -16.43
C GLU A 305 -13.08 4.32 -17.46
N LYS A 306 -13.21 4.93 -18.65
CA LYS A 306 -12.19 4.85 -19.70
C LYS A 306 -10.85 5.42 -19.24
N VAL A 307 -10.84 6.59 -18.59
CA VAL A 307 -9.61 7.21 -18.10
C VAL A 307 -9.07 6.46 -16.90
N LYS A 308 -9.93 6.04 -15.95
CA LYS A 308 -9.50 5.20 -14.82
C LYS A 308 -8.82 3.92 -15.27
N ASN A 309 -9.43 3.18 -16.21
CA ASN A 309 -8.85 1.97 -16.79
C ASN A 309 -7.55 2.26 -17.54
N MET A 310 -7.50 3.34 -18.34
CA MET A 310 -6.26 3.74 -19.03
C MET A 310 -5.13 4.03 -18.03
N VAL A 311 -5.41 4.77 -16.96
CA VAL A 311 -4.45 5.08 -15.90
C VAL A 311 -4.02 3.79 -15.19
N HIS A 312 -4.96 2.91 -14.88
CA HIS A 312 -4.68 1.60 -14.30
C HIS A 312 -3.70 0.81 -15.20
N TYR A 313 -4.00 0.62 -16.49
CA TYR A 313 -3.14 -0.11 -17.42
C TYR A 313 -1.79 0.56 -17.66
N LEU A 314 -1.76 1.89 -17.75
CA LEU A 314 -0.54 2.66 -17.92
C LEU A 314 0.46 2.37 -16.79
N PHE A 315 -0.05 2.31 -15.56
CA PHE A 315 0.78 2.09 -14.38
C PHE A 315 1.04 0.62 -14.04
N TYR A 316 0.19 -0.32 -14.47
CA TYR A 316 0.48 -1.76 -14.35
C TYR A 316 1.62 -2.25 -15.27
N GLY A 317 2.17 -1.37 -16.11
CA GLY A 317 3.33 -1.71 -16.94
C GLY A 317 3.00 -2.64 -18.11
N ALA A 318 1.71 -2.81 -18.44
CA ALA A 318 1.25 -3.43 -19.68
C ALA A 318 1.45 -2.46 -20.85
N GLY A 319 2.71 -2.10 -21.11
CA GLY A 319 3.17 -1.49 -22.35
C GLY A 319 3.13 -2.49 -23.50
N SER A 320 1.96 -3.07 -23.77
CA SER A 320 1.58 -3.58 -25.07
C SER A 320 0.20 -3.01 -25.34
N TRP A 321 0.21 -1.72 -25.70
CA TRP A 321 -0.96 -1.01 -26.19
C TRP A 321 -1.33 -1.62 -27.55
N THR A 322 -2.02 -2.76 -27.54
CA THR A 322 -2.78 -3.22 -28.70
C THR A 322 -4.06 -2.42 -28.69
N ASP A 323 -4.22 -1.54 -29.68
CA ASP A 323 -5.38 -0.68 -29.86
C ASP A 323 -6.69 -1.42 -29.56
N PRO A 324 -7.56 -0.91 -28.65
CA PRO A 324 -8.89 -1.47 -28.43
C PRO A 324 -9.86 -1.21 -29.62
N GLY A 325 -9.34 -0.82 -30.78
CA GLY A 325 -10.09 -0.37 -31.96
C GLY A 325 -10.52 -1.45 -32.95
N GLU A 326 -10.13 -2.72 -32.78
CA GLU A 326 -10.33 -3.76 -33.81
C GLU A 326 -11.18 -4.98 -33.39
N CYS A 327 -12.04 -4.85 -32.37
CA CYS A 327 -13.04 -5.90 -32.04
C CYS A 327 -14.47 -5.53 -32.49
N SER A 328 -14.59 -4.97 -33.70
CA SER A 328 -15.86 -4.91 -34.43
C SER A 328 -15.63 -5.37 -35.87
N GLY A 329 -15.43 -6.67 -36.11
CA GLY A 329 -15.29 -7.18 -37.47
C GLY A 329 -14.71 -8.58 -37.60
N ASP A 330 -15.57 -9.52 -37.98
CA ASP A 330 -15.32 -10.81 -38.62
C ASP A 330 -14.54 -11.93 -37.91
N ALA A 331 -15.29 -13.02 -37.70
CA ALA A 331 -14.79 -14.37 -37.51
C ALA A 331 -14.00 -14.83 -38.75
N GLY A 332 -12.69 -14.57 -38.74
CA GLY A 332 -11.80 -14.91 -39.85
C GLY A 332 -10.42 -15.33 -39.38
N THR A 333 -10.29 -16.60 -39.00
CA THR A 333 -9.07 -17.44 -38.93
C THR A 333 -7.76 -16.78 -39.40
N LYS A 334 -6.82 -16.49 -38.48
CA LYS A 334 -5.37 -16.82 -38.62
C LYS A 334 -4.59 -16.43 -37.36
N GLY A 335 -3.57 -17.24 -37.09
CA GLY A 335 -2.88 -17.31 -35.81
C GLY A 335 -1.91 -16.17 -35.53
N SER A 336 -1.84 -15.82 -34.26
CA SER A 336 -0.71 -15.14 -33.62
C SER A 336 -0.39 -15.93 -32.36
N PHE A 337 0.71 -16.67 -32.42
CA PHE A 337 1.15 -17.61 -31.41
C PHE A 337 2.33 -17.00 -30.65
N LEU A 338 2.11 -15.89 -29.94
CA LEU A 338 3.07 -15.34 -29.00
C LEU A 338 2.30 -14.58 -27.91
N ASN A 339 2.54 -15.01 -26.67
CA ASN A 339 2.21 -14.30 -25.43
C ASN A 339 0.81 -14.47 -24.79
N LYS A 340 0.24 -15.70 -24.79
CA LYS A 340 -0.84 -16.07 -23.85
C LYS A 340 -0.36 -16.60 -22.49
N ASN A 341 0.94 -16.92 -22.35
CA ASN A 341 1.46 -17.51 -21.11
C ASN A 341 1.90 -16.51 -20.05
N PHE A 342 2.03 -15.20 -20.37
CA PHE A 342 2.42 -14.21 -19.37
C PHE A 342 1.21 -13.68 -18.57
N ILE A 343 0.02 -13.65 -19.17
CA ILE A 343 -1.20 -13.16 -18.51
C ILE A 343 -1.73 -14.19 -17.50
N HIS A 344 -1.63 -15.49 -17.79
CA HIS A 344 -2.01 -16.54 -16.84
C HIS A 344 -1.06 -16.68 -15.64
N GLN A 345 0.14 -16.07 -15.67
CA GLN A 345 1.09 -16.14 -14.57
C GLN A 345 0.94 -14.99 -13.56
N VAL A 346 0.28 -13.89 -13.96
CA VAL A 346 -0.01 -12.76 -13.07
C VAL A 346 -1.24 -13.05 -12.19
N ASP A 347 -2.23 -13.81 -12.68
CA ASP A 347 -3.36 -14.26 -11.84
C ASP A 347 -2.96 -15.29 -10.77
N CYS A 348 -1.83 -15.99 -10.94
CA CYS A 348 -1.32 -16.93 -9.93
C CYS A 348 -0.48 -16.27 -8.82
N THR A 349 -0.06 -15.00 -8.96
CA THR A 349 0.76 -14.33 -7.94
C THR A 349 -0.06 -13.54 -6.92
N SER A 350 -1.31 -13.16 -7.21
CA SER A 350 -2.27 -12.69 -6.21
C SER A 350 -2.79 -13.81 -5.30
N SER A 351 -2.61 -15.07 -5.70
CA SER A 351 -3.02 -16.26 -4.94
C SER A 351 -1.99 -16.74 -3.91
N PHE A 352 -0.80 -16.13 -3.85
CA PHE A 352 0.28 -16.53 -2.92
C PHE A 352 0.32 -15.75 -1.60
N LEU A 353 -0.53 -14.73 -1.43
CA LEU A 353 -0.63 -13.92 -0.21
C LEU A 353 -1.82 -14.30 0.69
N SER A 354 -2.62 -15.32 0.36
CA SER A 354 -3.74 -15.80 1.21
C SER A 354 -3.43 -17.04 2.06
N VAL A 355 -2.17 -17.51 2.10
CA VAL A 355 -1.75 -18.61 2.99
C VAL A 355 -0.76 -18.08 4.03
N SER A 356 -1.26 -17.29 4.96
CA SER A 356 -0.77 -17.13 6.36
C SER A 356 -1.53 -16.00 7.05
N ALA A 357 -2.78 -16.26 7.40
CA ALA A 357 -3.50 -15.62 8.52
C ALA A 357 -4.63 -16.56 8.96
#